data_AF-A0A918XDW8-F1
#
_entry.id   AF-A0A918XDW8-F1
#
_cell.length_a   1.000
_cell.length_b   1.000
_cell.length_c   1.000
_cell.angle_alpha   90.00
_cell.angle_beta   90.00
_cell.angle_gamma   90.00
#
_symmetry.space_group_name_H-M   'P 1'
#
loop_
_entity.id
_entity.type
_entity.pdbx_description
1 polymer ?
#
loop_
_entity_poly.entity_id
_entity_poly.type
_entity_poly.pdbx_seq_one_letter_code
_entity_poly.pdbx_strand_id
1 'polypeptide(L)'
;MSDEQSNQHYACMNRFIELANELKDEGMPVAVVSWAMMTASAHYSTYSVAGNTGGLNDSGIEKITDAYRQQLKQVQEVKKAEIEARGGEIQQKDA
;
A
#
# COMPACT_ATOMS: atom_id res chain seq x y z
N MET A 1 -14.14 12.54 -2.74
CA MET A 1 -14.57 11.13 -2.59
C MET A 1 -15.83 11.12 -1.74
N SER A 2 -16.83 10.29 -2.07
CA SER A 2 -17.98 10.12 -1.17
C SER A 2 -17.58 9.28 0.04
N ASP A 3 -18.30 9.42 1.14
CA ASP A 3 -18.09 8.62 2.36
C ASP A 3 -18.15 7.11 2.06
N GLU A 4 -19.03 6.70 1.13
CA GLU A 4 -19.15 5.33 0.67
C GLU A 4 -17.88 4.80 -0.01
N GLN A 5 -17.29 5.58 -0.92
CA GLN A 5 -16.04 5.17 -1.59
C GLN A 5 -14.87 5.08 -0.61
N SER A 6 -14.85 5.95 0.40
CA SER A 6 -13.87 5.91 1.49
C SER A 6 -14.02 4.62 2.31
N ASN A 7 -15.24 4.27 2.71
CA ASN A 7 -15.52 3.05 3.45
C ASN A 7 -15.16 1.78 2.67
N GLN A 8 -15.50 1.73 1.38
CA GLN A 8 -15.13 0.62 0.50
C GLN A 8 -13.61 0.51 0.35
N HIS A 9 -12.91 1.65 0.22
CA HIS A 9 -11.45 1.68 0.19
C HIS A 9 -10.84 1.05 1.44
N TYR A 10 -11.29 1.46 2.64
CA TYR A 10 -10.80 0.90 3.90
C TYR A 10 -11.11 -0.60 4.04
N ALA A 11 -12.32 -1.03 3.67
CA ALA A 11 -12.71 -2.44 3.72
C ALA A 11 -11.81 -3.31 2.82
N CYS A 12 -11.56 -2.88 1.58
CA CYS A 12 -10.67 -3.59 0.66
C CYS A 12 -9.22 -3.61 1.16
N MET A 13 -8.71 -2.48 1.64
CA MET A 13 -7.35 -2.36 2.16
C MET A 13 -7.11 -3.28 3.37
N ASN A 14 -8.06 -3.33 4.31
CA ASN A 14 -7.97 -4.22 5.45
C ASN A 14 -7.92 -5.70 5.04
N ARG A 15 -8.71 -6.11 4.03
CA ARG A 15 -8.65 -7.49 3.51
C ARG A 15 -7.30 -7.84 2.90
N PHE A 16 -6.61 -6.89 2.24
CA PHE A 16 -5.25 -7.14 1.76
C PHE A 16 -4.25 -7.31 2.91
N ILE A 17 -4.41 -6.53 3.98
CA ILE A 17 -3.57 -6.64 5.19
C ILE A 17 -3.83 -7.96 5.92
N GLU A 18 -5.08 -8.38 6.04
CA GLU A 18 -5.47 -9.68 6.62
C GLU A 18 -4.78 -10.83 5.89
N LEU A 19 -4.90 -10.89 4.56
CA LEU A 19 -4.21 -11.90 3.76
C LEU A 19 -2.68 -11.86 3.92
N ALA A 20 -2.08 -10.67 3.95
CA ALA A 20 -0.65 -10.54 4.18
C ALA A 20 -0.23 -11.05 5.57
N ASN A 21 -1.07 -10.85 6.59
CA ASN A 21 -0.85 -11.40 7.93
C ASN A 21 -0.98 -12.91 7.94
N GLU A 22 -1.98 -13.49 7.27
CA GLU A 22 -2.15 -14.94 7.12
C GLU A 22 -0.90 -15.58 6.51
N LEU A 23 -0.40 -15.05 5.39
CA LEU A 23 0.81 -15.56 4.73
C LEU A 23 2.05 -15.51 5.65
N LYS A 24 2.18 -14.43 6.43
CA LYS A 24 3.24 -14.29 7.43
C LYS A 24 3.09 -15.33 8.54
N ASP A 25 1.87 -15.56 9.02
CA ASP A 25 1.56 -16.51 10.10
C ASP A 25 1.72 -17.98 9.62
N GLU A 26 1.58 -18.24 8.32
CA GLU A 26 1.93 -19.51 7.66
C GLU A 26 3.45 -19.75 7.54
N GLY A 27 4.27 -18.80 8.00
CA GLY A 27 5.73 -18.93 8.05
C GLY A 27 6.48 -18.28 6.88
N MET A 28 5.79 -17.54 6.01
CA MET A 28 6.48 -16.78 4.96
C MET A 28 7.27 -15.61 5.57
N PRO A 29 8.53 -15.38 5.16
CA PRO A 29 9.28 -14.23 5.64
C PRO A 29 8.56 -12.91 5.30
N VAL A 30 8.49 -11.99 6.25
CA VAL A 30 7.84 -10.67 6.07
C VAL A 30 8.37 -9.94 4.84
N ALA A 31 9.67 -10.03 4.56
CA ALA A 31 10.29 -9.45 3.37
C ALA A 31 9.73 -10.02 2.06
N VAL A 32 9.45 -11.33 2.02
CA VAL A 32 8.86 -12.02 0.86
C VAL A 32 7.40 -11.60 0.68
N VAL A 33 6.62 -11.55 1.77
CA VAL A 33 5.22 -11.08 1.74
C VAL A 33 5.14 -9.63 1.25
N SER A 34 6.03 -8.76 1.76
CA SER A 34 6.11 -7.36 1.35
C SER A 34 6.45 -7.20 -0.13
N TRP A 35 7.44 -7.97 -0.63
CA TRP A 35 7.80 -7.98 -2.04
C TRP A 35 6.64 -8.47 -2.92
N ALA A 36 5.98 -9.55 -2.53
CA ALA A 36 4.82 -10.09 -3.25
C ALA A 36 3.66 -9.08 -3.32
N MET A 37 3.34 -8.39 -2.22
CA MET A 37 2.31 -7.34 -2.22
C MET A 37 2.66 -6.20 -3.18
N MET A 38 3.92 -5.76 -3.20
CA MET A 38 4.38 -4.70 -4.11
C MET A 38 4.21 -5.11 -5.57
N THR A 39 4.62 -6.33 -5.92
CA THR A 39 4.47 -6.86 -7.28
C THR A 39 2.99 -7.06 -7.66
N ALA A 40 2.16 -7.60 -6.76
CA ALA A 40 0.74 -7.76 -6.98
C ALA A 40 0.05 -6.40 -7.21
N SER A 41 0.42 -5.37 -6.42
CA SER A 41 -0.06 -4.01 -6.62
C SER A 41 0.34 -3.47 -7.98
N ALA A 42 1.58 -3.67 -8.43
CA ALA A 42 2.04 -3.22 -9.75
C ALA A 42 1.25 -3.88 -10.90
N HIS A 43 0.94 -5.18 -10.78
CA HIS A 43 0.08 -5.88 -11.74
C HIS A 43 -1.33 -5.28 -11.77
N TYR A 44 -1.96 -5.08 -10.60
CA TYR A 44 -3.31 -4.55 -10.54
C TYR A 44 -3.39 -3.09 -11.02
N SER A 45 -2.38 -2.27 -10.68
CA SER A 45 -2.20 -0.91 -11.16
C SER A 45 -2.02 -0.83 -12.68
N THR A 46 -1.31 -1.79 -13.27
CA THR A 46 -1.20 -1.89 -14.73
C THR A 46 -2.54 -2.24 -15.35
N TYR A 47 -3.23 -3.24 -14.79
CA TYR A 47 -4.56 -3.66 -15.23
C TYR A 47 -5.59 -2.52 -15.15
N SER A 48 -5.60 -1.73 -14.08
CA SER A 48 -6.60 -0.68 -13.88
C SER A 48 -6.50 0.46 -14.91
N VAL A 49 -5.33 0.67 -15.50
CA VAL A 49 -5.08 1.72 -16.50
C VAL A 49 -5.09 1.16 -17.92
N ALA A 50 -4.48 0.00 -18.13
CA ALA A 50 -4.17 -0.53 -19.47
C ALA A 50 -4.95 -1.82 -19.82
N GLY A 51 -5.73 -2.37 -18.88
CA GLY A 51 -6.47 -3.62 -19.06
C GLY A 51 -5.57 -4.86 -19.15
N ASN A 52 -6.14 -5.98 -19.61
CA ASN A 52 -5.45 -7.29 -19.62
C ASN A 52 -4.37 -7.44 -20.69
N THR A 53 -4.35 -6.57 -21.71
CA THR A 53 -3.45 -6.68 -22.87
C THR A 53 -2.49 -5.50 -22.99
N GLY A 54 -2.59 -4.53 -22.08
CA GLY A 54 -1.80 -3.31 -22.11
C GLY A 54 -0.68 -3.30 -21.07
N GLY A 55 0.24 -2.35 -21.24
CA GLY A 55 1.31 -2.05 -20.31
C GLY A 55 1.42 -0.55 -20.07
N LEU A 56 2.17 -0.16 -19.05
CA LEU A 56 2.49 1.24 -18.79
C LEU A 56 3.72 1.65 -19.62
N ASN A 57 3.67 2.85 -20.19
CA ASN A 57 4.88 3.54 -20.65
C ASN A 57 5.56 4.24 -19.46
N ASP A 58 6.73 4.82 -19.68
CA ASP A 58 7.52 5.47 -18.62
C ASP A 58 6.72 6.53 -17.84
N SER A 59 5.96 7.38 -18.55
CA SER A 59 5.09 8.37 -17.90
C SER A 59 3.97 7.74 -17.06
N GLY A 60 3.43 6.60 -17.50
CA GLY A 60 2.46 5.82 -16.71
C GLY A 60 3.08 5.26 -15.44
N ILE A 61 4.30 4.73 -15.53
CA ILE A 61 5.06 4.25 -14.36
C ILE A 61 5.28 5.39 -13.38
N GLU A 62 5.77 6.55 -13.84
CA GLU A 62 5.99 7.73 -13.01
C GLU A 62 4.73 8.13 -12.24
N LYS A 63 3.58 8.26 -12.92
CA LYS A 63 2.31 8.63 -12.29
C LYS A 63 1.89 7.66 -11.18
N ILE A 64 2.05 6.35 -11.40
CA ILE A 64 1.70 5.35 -10.38
C ILE A 64 2.69 5.41 -9.20
N THR A 65 3.98 5.57 -9.46
CA THR A 65 4.98 5.72 -8.40
C THR A 65 4.76 6.99 -7.57
N ASP A 66 4.34 8.09 -8.20
CA ASP A 66 4.00 9.34 -7.52
C ASP A 66 2.76 9.19 -6.64
N ALA A 67 1.72 8.51 -7.14
CA ALA A 67 0.53 8.20 -6.36
C ALA A 67 0.87 7.31 -5.14
N TYR A 68 1.70 6.28 -5.34
CA TYR A 68 2.17 5.43 -4.24
C TYR A 68 2.99 6.22 -3.22
N ARG A 69 3.87 7.13 -3.69
CA ARG A 69 4.64 8.03 -2.82
C ARG A 69 3.72 8.89 -1.95
N GLN A 70 2.66 9.44 -2.52
CA GLN A 70 1.68 10.23 -1.76
C GLN A 70 0.96 9.38 -0.71
N GLN A 71 0.51 8.18 -1.06
CA GLN A 71 -0.14 7.26 -0.11
C GLN A 71 0.82 6.86 1.03
N LEU A 72 2.08 6.55 0.71
CA LEU A 72 3.08 6.21 1.71
C LEU A 72 3.30 7.37 2.69
N LYS A 73 3.39 8.61 2.20
CA LYS A 73 3.48 9.80 3.05
C LYS A 73 2.29 9.93 4.00
N GLN A 74 1.07 9.79 3.49
CA GLN A 74 -0.14 9.84 4.32
C GLN A 74 -0.12 8.76 5.42
N VAL A 75 0.30 7.53 5.10
CA VAL A 75 0.44 6.46 6.09
C VAL A 75 1.45 6.82 7.17
N GLN A 76 2.60 7.42 6.81
CA GLN A 76 3.58 7.86 7.80
C GLN A 76 3.07 9.01 8.67
N GLU A 77 2.34 9.96 8.10
CA GLU A 77 1.72 11.06 8.84
C GLU A 77 0.68 10.56 9.85
N VAL A 78 -0.16 9.60 9.47
CA VAL A 78 -1.14 8.98 10.38
C VAL A 78 -0.43 8.22 11.50
N LYS A 79 0.55 7.36 11.16
CA LYS A 79 1.34 6.63 12.17
C LYS A 79 2.04 7.59 13.13
N LYS A 80 2.53 8.72 12.60
CA LYS A 80 3.16 9.77 13.41
C LYS A 80 2.18 10.34 14.43
N ALA A 81 1.02 10.78 13.98
CA ALA A 81 -0.02 11.32 14.85
C ALA A 81 -0.47 10.30 15.92
N GLU A 82 -0.60 9.02 15.55
CA GLU A 82 -0.98 7.96 16.50
C GLU A 82 0.08 7.71 17.60
N ILE A 83 1.36 7.75 17.25
CA ILE A 83 2.46 7.57 18.21
C ILE A 83 2.54 8.79 19.15
N GLU A 84 2.46 10.00 18.60
CA GLU A 84 2.46 11.24 19.39
C GLU A 84 1.28 11.31 20.35
N ALA A 85 0.08 10.91 19.90
CA ALA A 85 -1.12 10.84 20.75
C ALA A 85 -1.00 9.83 21.90
N ARG A 86 -0.14 8.82 21.76
CA ARG A 86 0.17 7.83 22.80
C ARG A 86 1.37 8.23 23.67
N GLY A 87 1.92 9.43 23.47
CA GLY A 87 3.08 9.95 24.22
C GLY A 87 4.41 9.29 23.84
N GLY A 88 4.49 8.63 22.68
CA GLY A 88 5.72 8.03 22.17
C GLY A 88 6.51 8.95 21.25
N GLU A 89 7.77 8.61 21.01
CA GLU A 89 8.63 9.26 20.02
C GLU A 89 8.82 8.36 18.79
N ILE A 90 8.79 8.95 17.60
CA ILE A 90 8.96 8.21 16.35
C ILE A 90 10.44 8.00 16.07
N GLN A 91 10.84 6.74 16.00
CA GLN A 91 12.16 6.38 15.48
C GLN A 91 12.08 6.30 13.96
N GLN A 92 12.53 7.34 13.26
CA GLN A 92 12.74 7.25 11.81
C GLN A 92 13.93 6.31 11.55
N LYS A 93 13.73 5.34 10.68
CA LYS A 93 14.77 4.41 10.23
C LYS A 93 14.91 4.55 8.72
N ASP A 94 16.14 4.59 8.25
CA ASP A 94 16.41 4.43 6.82
C ASP A 94 16.04 2.98 6.43
N ALA A 95 15.31 2.85 5.33
CA ALA A 95 14.83 1.57 4.80
C ALA A 95 15.96 0.74 4.17
#